data_AF-A0AAW3DMX5-F1
#
_entry.id   AF-A0AAW3DMX5-F1
#
_cell.length_a   1.000
_cell.length_b   1.000
_cell.length_c   1.000
_cell.angle_alpha   90.00
_cell.angle_beta   90.00
_cell.angle_gamma   90.00
#
_symmetry.space_group_name_H-M   'P 1'
#
loop_
_entity.id
_entity.type
_entity.pdbx_description
1 polymer ?
#
loop_
_entity_poly.entity_id
_entity_poly.type
_entity_poly.pdbx_seq_one_letter_code
_entity_poly.pdbx_strand_id
1 'polypeptide(L)'
;QEEIQEVKEEGNLDALFNSLDKIEEEAKSQEEPAWRPSGIPEEDVRSAVVPYLLKHRAYLQKILKEKEKENRKAAESVLAGRDRIAELQQLIEARKRAWQ
;
A
#
# COMPACT_ATOMS: atom_id res chain seq x y z
N GLN A 1 53.97 12.43 -0.74
CA GLN A 1 52.87 13.41 -0.90
C GLN A 1 52.03 13.05 -2.12
N GLU A 2 52.63 12.69 -3.26
CA GLU A 2 51.90 12.19 -4.44
C GLU A 2 51.07 10.94 -4.16
N GLU A 3 51.60 9.92 -3.48
CA GLU A 3 50.83 8.69 -3.17
C GLU A 3 49.53 8.98 -2.40
N ILE A 4 49.54 9.96 -1.49
CA ILE A 4 48.33 10.35 -0.73
C ILE A 4 47.33 11.05 -1.64
N GLN A 5 47.82 11.88 -2.57
CA GLN A 5 46.98 12.59 -3.52
C GLN A 5 46.37 11.62 -4.55
N GLU A 6 47.15 10.64 -5.00
CA GLU A 6 46.70 9.57 -5.90
C GLU A 6 45.60 8.73 -5.24
N VAL A 7 45.78 8.30 -3.99
CA VAL A 7 44.74 7.56 -3.24
C VAL A 7 43.47 8.41 -3.03
N LYS A 8 43.62 9.71 -2.79
CA LYS A 8 42.48 10.64 -2.67
C LYS A 8 41.69 10.77 -3.95
N GLU A 9 42.38 10.86 -5.07
CA GLU A 9 41.78 10.99 -6.40
C GLU A 9 41.14 9.66 -6.85
N GLU A 10 41.84 8.52 -6.67
CA GLU A 10 41.32 7.18 -6.98
C GLU A 10 40.06 6.87 -6.18
N GLY A 11 40.07 7.16 -4.88
CA GLY A 11 38.94 6.94 -3.97
C GLY A 11 37.87 8.03 -4.03
N ASN A 12 38.05 9.09 -4.82
CA ASN A 12 37.21 10.28 -4.84
C ASN A 12 36.87 10.80 -3.42
N LEU A 13 37.89 10.82 -2.56
CA LEU A 13 37.72 11.01 -1.12
C LEU A 13 37.20 12.40 -0.77
N ASP A 14 37.55 13.42 -1.54
CA ASP A 14 37.07 14.78 -1.29
C ASP A 14 35.53 14.86 -1.45
N ALA A 15 34.96 14.20 -2.45
CA ALA A 15 33.50 14.14 -2.61
C ALA A 15 32.84 13.30 -1.51
N LEU A 16 33.46 12.18 -1.14
CA LEU A 16 32.94 11.30 -0.09
C LEU A 16 32.90 12.00 1.27
N PHE A 17 33.98 12.68 1.67
CA PHE A 17 34.04 13.41 2.94
C PHE A 17 33.06 14.59 2.96
N ASN A 18 32.94 15.36 1.88
CA ASN A 18 31.91 16.39 1.78
C ASN A 18 30.48 15.83 1.94
N SER A 19 30.23 14.62 1.42
CA SER A 19 28.93 13.96 1.60
C SER A 19 28.69 13.48 3.04
N LEU A 20 29.75 13.01 3.71
CA LEU A 20 29.70 12.55 5.10
C LEU A 20 29.44 13.73 6.04
N ASP A 21 30.14 14.84 5.85
CA ASP A 21 29.95 16.08 6.62
C ASP A 21 28.50 16.56 6.51
N LYS A 22 27.90 16.49 5.30
CA LYS A 22 26.48 16.83 5.10
C LYS A 22 25.55 15.92 5.90
N ILE A 23 25.81 14.61 5.93
CA ILE A 23 25.00 13.64 6.68
C ILE A 23 25.11 13.89 8.18
N GLU A 24 26.31 14.18 8.68
CA GLU A 24 26.53 14.53 10.08
C GLU A 24 25.74 15.79 10.46
N GLU A 25 25.85 16.86 9.68
CA GLU A 25 25.11 18.10 9.90
C GLU A 25 23.58 17.89 9.93
N GLU A 26 23.04 17.12 8.99
CA GLU A 26 21.61 16.77 8.92
C GLU A 26 21.14 15.97 10.15
N ALA A 27 22.01 15.10 10.69
CA ALA A 27 21.71 14.22 11.80
C ALA A 27 21.99 14.82 13.19
N LYS A 28 22.54 16.04 13.29
CA LYS A 28 22.91 16.68 14.58
C LYS A 28 21.80 16.76 15.62
N SER A 29 20.55 16.80 15.19
CA SER A 29 19.38 16.86 16.08
C SER A 29 18.93 15.50 16.60
N GLN A 30 19.48 14.39 16.09
CA GLN A 30 19.17 13.04 16.53
C GLN A 30 20.14 12.62 17.64
N GLU A 31 19.67 12.69 18.88
CA GLU A 31 20.44 12.27 20.07
C GLU A 31 20.36 10.76 20.32
N GLU A 32 19.39 10.07 19.70
CA GLU A 32 19.20 8.63 19.85
C GLU A 32 20.25 7.84 19.05
N PRO A 33 20.72 6.68 19.56
CA PRO A 33 21.61 5.80 18.82
C PRO A 33 20.98 5.38 17.48
N ALA A 34 21.62 5.77 16.38
CA ALA A 34 21.20 5.36 15.05
C ALA A 34 21.25 3.82 14.92
N TRP A 35 20.30 3.28 14.15
CA TRP A 35 20.25 1.85 13.86
C TRP A 35 21.57 1.32 13.27
N ARG A 36 21.91 0.09 13.60
CA ARG A 36 23.07 -0.64 13.07
C ARG A 36 22.61 -2.02 12.58
N PRO A 37 23.19 -2.55 11.49
CA PRO A 37 22.89 -3.91 11.05
C PRO A 37 23.07 -4.91 12.19
N SER A 38 22.05 -5.71 12.42
CA SER A 38 22.05 -6.75 13.46
C SER A 38 22.96 -7.92 13.09
N GLY A 39 23.26 -8.09 11.80
CA GLY A 39 23.90 -9.27 11.24
C GLY A 39 22.92 -10.38 10.87
N ILE A 40 21.61 -10.15 11.05
CA ILE A 40 20.53 -11.04 10.64
C ILE A 40 19.84 -10.42 9.42
N PRO A 41 20.08 -10.95 8.20
CA PRO A 41 19.56 -10.36 6.97
C PRO A 41 18.02 -10.17 6.97
N GLU A 42 17.28 -11.12 7.55
CA GLU A 42 15.83 -11.09 7.62
C GLU A 42 15.29 -9.97 8.52
N GLU A 43 16.09 -9.48 9.47
CA GLU A 43 15.74 -8.34 10.31
C GLU A 43 16.16 -7.04 9.64
N ASP A 44 17.37 -7.01 9.09
CA ASP A 44 17.97 -5.81 8.51
C ASP A 44 17.19 -5.33 7.27
N VAL A 45 16.68 -6.26 6.45
CA VAL A 45 15.89 -5.97 5.25
C VAL A 45 14.48 -5.44 5.56
N ARG A 46 13.95 -5.68 6.77
CA ARG A 46 12.57 -5.26 7.13
C ARG A 46 12.40 -3.75 6.99
N SER A 47 13.39 -2.97 7.41
CA SER A 47 13.37 -1.51 7.35
C SER A 47 13.08 -1.00 5.93
N ALA A 48 13.66 -1.64 4.91
CA ALA A 48 13.48 -1.30 3.52
C ALA A 48 12.16 -1.81 2.93
N VAL A 49 11.74 -3.03 3.31
CA VAL A 49 10.60 -3.71 2.67
C VAL A 49 9.25 -3.34 3.29
N VAL A 50 9.19 -3.13 4.60
CA VAL A 50 7.94 -2.85 5.32
C VAL A 50 7.18 -1.63 4.77
N PRO A 51 7.80 -0.48 4.47
CA PRO A 51 7.09 0.67 3.91
C PRO A 51 6.37 0.35 2.60
N TYR A 52 7.01 -0.44 1.72
CA TYR A 52 6.42 -0.87 0.46
C TYR A 52 5.22 -1.79 0.69
N LEU A 53 5.35 -2.79 1.57
CA LEU A 53 4.28 -3.72 1.89
C LEU A 53 3.07 -3.01 2.53
N LEU A 54 3.31 -2.04 3.41
CA LEU A 54 2.25 -1.23 4.02
C LEU A 54 1.49 -0.41 2.98
N LYS A 55 2.21 0.21 2.03
CA LYS A 55 1.60 0.94 0.90
C LYS A 55 0.74 0.02 0.05
N HIS A 56 1.24 -1.17 -0.27
CA HIS A 56 0.48 -2.15 -1.05
C HIS A 56 -0.76 -2.65 -0.31
N ARG A 57 -0.65 -2.95 0.99
CA ARG A 57 -1.79 -3.33 1.83
C ARG A 57 -2.88 -2.27 1.84
N ALA A 58 -2.52 -1.00 2.02
CA ALA A 58 -3.48 0.10 2.04
C ALA A 58 -4.21 0.24 0.70
N TYR A 59 -3.51 0.06 -0.41
CA TYR A 59 -4.10 0.06 -1.75
C TYR A 59 -5.11 -1.08 -1.94
N LEU A 60 -4.74 -2.31 -1.58
CA LEU A 60 -5.64 -3.47 -1.68
C LEU A 60 -6.90 -3.29 -0.82
N GLN A 61 -6.73 -2.79 0.41
CA GLN A 61 -7.87 -2.50 1.29
C GLN A 61 -8.82 -1.46 0.70
N LYS A 62 -8.30 -0.45 0.01
CA LYS A 62 -9.13 0.55 -0.69
C LYS A 62 -9.95 -0.12 -1.79
N ILE A 63 -9.31 -0.90 -2.66
CA ILE A 63 -9.99 -1.60 -3.76
C ILE A 63 -11.05 -2.56 -3.23
N LEU A 64 -10.72 -3.33 -2.19
CA LEU A 64 -11.66 -4.27 -1.60
C LEU A 64 -12.93 -3.56 -1.12
N LYS A 65 -12.79 -2.45 -0.39
CA LYS A 65 -13.93 -1.65 0.08
C LYS A 65 -14.78 -1.10 -1.06
N GLU A 66 -14.14 -0.64 -2.14
CA GLU A 66 -14.85 -0.17 -3.34
C GLU A 66 -15.68 -1.30 -3.96
N LYS A 67 -15.08 -2.49 -4.12
CA LYS A 67 -15.76 -3.66 -4.69
C LYS A 67 -16.89 -4.18 -3.81
N GLU A 68 -16.68 -4.22 -2.50
CA GLU A 68 -17.73 -4.62 -1.54
C GLU A 68 -18.93 -3.66 -1.58
N LYS A 69 -18.67 -2.35 -1.71
CA LYS A 69 -19.72 -1.33 -1.84
C LYS A 69 -20.50 -1.48 -3.15
N GLU A 70 -19.81 -1.69 -4.26
CA GLU A 70 -20.44 -1.95 -5.56
C GLU A 70 -21.30 -3.22 -5.52
N ASN A 71 -20.76 -4.30 -4.96
CA ASN A 71 -21.46 -5.58 -4.83
C ASN A 71 -22.71 -5.47 -3.96
N ARG A 72 -22.65 -4.71 -2.85
CA ARG A 72 -23.81 -4.47 -2.00
C ARG A 72 -24.95 -3.78 -2.77
N LYS A 73 -24.63 -2.72 -3.52
CA LYS A 73 -25.62 -2.01 -4.35
C LYS A 73 -26.22 -2.92 -5.43
N ALA A 74 -25.39 -3.75 -6.06
CA ALA A 74 -25.85 -4.72 -7.04
C ALA A 74 -26.79 -5.76 -6.39
N ALA A 75 -26.44 -6.28 -5.22
CA ALA A 75 -27.27 -7.22 -4.47
C ALA A 75 -28.63 -6.60 -4.08
N GLU A 76 -28.65 -5.36 -3.60
CA GLU A 76 -29.88 -4.62 -3.30
C GLU A 76 -30.77 -4.47 -4.54
N SER A 77 -30.17 -4.15 -5.69
CA SER A 77 -30.89 -4.02 -6.96
C SER A 77 -31.48 -5.36 -7.43
N VAL A 78 -30.76 -6.46 -7.25
CA VAL A 78 -31.22 -7.82 -7.58
C VAL A 78 -32.39 -8.22 -6.67
N LEU A 79 -32.32 -7.94 -5.37
CA LEU A 79 -33.41 -8.24 -4.45
C LEU A 79 -34.67 -7.45 -4.82
N ALA A 80 -34.56 -6.13 -5.02
CA ALA A 80 -35.68 -5.31 -5.46
C ALA A 80 -36.28 -5.78 -6.79
N GLY A 81 -35.43 -6.21 -7.74
CA GLY A 81 -35.88 -6.81 -9.00
C GLY A 81 -36.64 -8.12 -8.80
N ARG A 82 -36.18 -8.99 -7.89
CA ARG A 82 -36.86 -10.25 -7.55
C ARG A 82 -38.22 -10.02 -6.91
N ASP A 83 -38.31 -9.08 -5.98
CA ASP A 83 -39.59 -8.72 -5.33
C ASP A 83 -40.58 -8.21 -6.38
N ARG A 84 -40.13 -7.36 -7.30
CA ARG A 84 -40.97 -6.88 -8.40
C ARG A 84 -41.45 -8.00 -9.31
N ILE A 85 -40.60 -8.97 -9.62
CA ILE A 85 -41.00 -10.14 -10.41
C ILE A 85 -42.07 -10.96 -9.66
N ALA A 86 -41.90 -11.18 -8.36
CA ALA A 86 -42.85 -11.91 -7.54
C ALA A 86 -44.23 -11.21 -7.51
N GLU A 87 -44.27 -9.89 -7.34
CA GLU A 87 -45.51 -9.10 -7.42
C GLU A 87 -46.21 -9.27 -8.78
N LEU A 88 -45.45 -9.14 -9.87
CA LEU A 88 -46.00 -9.27 -11.22
C LEU A 88 -46.56 -10.67 -11.47
N GLN A 89 -45.88 -11.72 -10.98
CA GLN A 89 -46.36 -13.09 -11.06
C GLN A 89 -47.69 -13.27 -10.31
N GLN A 90 -47.83 -12.70 -9.10
CA GLN A 90 -49.09 -12.74 -8.36
C GLN A 90 -50.23 -12.04 -9.10
N LEU A 91 -49.97 -10.87 -9.70
CA LEU A 91 -50.96 -10.13 -10.49
C LEU A 91 -51.42 -10.94 -11.72
N ILE A 92 -50.48 -11.58 -12.41
CA ILE A 92 -50.79 -12.45 -13.56
C ILE A 92 -51.68 -13.61 -13.12
N GLU A 93 -51.35 -14.28 -12.02
CA GLU A 93 -52.15 -15.41 -11.51
C GLU A 93 -53.55 -14.97 -11.03
N ALA A 94 -53.65 -13.84 -10.33
CA ALA A 94 -54.93 -13.27 -9.92
C ALA A 94 -55.80 -12.95 -11.14
N ARG A 95 -55.21 -12.35 -12.19
CA ARG A 95 -55.92 -12.06 -13.43
C ARG A 95 -56.37 -13.34 -14.14
N LYS A 96 -55.52 -14.37 -14.22
CA LYS A 96 -55.93 -15.66 -14.81
C LYS A 96 -57.13 -16.27 -14.08
N ARG A 97 -57.14 -16.27 -12.75
CA ARG A 97 -58.25 -16.80 -11.95
C ARG A 97 -59.55 -16.02 -12.16
N ALA A 98 -59.49 -14.71 -12.37
CA ALA A 98 -60.67 -13.89 -12.63
C ALA A 98 -61.31 -14.14 -14.01
N TRP A 99 -60.62 -14.83 -14.91
CA TRP A 99 -61.11 -15.17 -16.26
C TRP A 99 -61.55 -16.65 -16.38
N GLN A 100 -61.39 -17.44 -15.32
CA GLN A 100 -61.94 -18.80 -15.19
C GLN A 100 -63.30 -18.75 -14.48
#